data_AF-A0A2V6ITV0-F1
#
_entry.id   AF-A0A2V6ITV0-F1
#
_cell.length_a   1.000
_cell.length_b   1.000
_cell.length_c   1.000
_cell.angle_alpha   90.00
_cell.angle_beta   90.00
_cell.angle_gamma   90.00
#
_symmetry.space_group_name_H-M   'P 1'
#
loop_
_entity.id
_entity.type
_entity.pdbx_description
1 polymer ?
#
loop_
_entity_poly.entity_id
_entity_poly.type
_entity_poly.pdbx_seq_one_letter_code
_entity_poly.pdbx_strand_id
1 'polypeptide(L)'
;MIDEHIEKTKSAIESAGNIPADKKAELLGLLSKLKPTIAKVSETHHDNARSIARLVEASAQETIHAEKKPELTKRLLRRSESVMLSSA
;
A
#
# COMPACT_ATOMS: atom_id res chain seq x y z
N MET A 1 -4.96 -4.92 -16.09
CA MET A 1 -5.18 -6.40 -16.03
C MET A 1 -4.78 -6.91 -14.64
N ILE A 2 -5.24 -8.09 -14.20
CA ILE A 2 -4.94 -8.59 -12.83
C ILE A 2 -3.42 -8.65 -12.59
N ASP A 3 -2.66 -9.19 -13.53
CA ASP A 3 -1.20 -9.24 -13.46
C ASP A 3 -0.56 -7.86 -13.34
N GLU A 4 -1.10 -6.85 -14.01
CA GLU A 4 -0.61 -5.47 -13.94
C GLU A 4 -0.67 -4.91 -12.52
N HIS A 5 -1.74 -5.19 -11.76
CA HIS A 5 -1.87 -4.76 -10.36
C HIS A 5 -0.88 -5.49 -9.44
N ILE A 6 -0.61 -6.78 -9.73
CA ILE A 6 0.38 -7.58 -8.99
C ILE A 6 1.80 -7.08 -9.26
N GLU A 7 2.15 -6.80 -10.52
CA GLU A 7 3.47 -6.26 -10.87
C GLU A 7 3.69 -4.83 -10.35
N LYS A 8 2.63 -3.99 -10.31
CA LYS A 8 2.68 -2.68 -9.64
C LYS A 8 2.97 -2.81 -8.15
N THR A 9 2.33 -3.77 -7.48
CA THR A 9 2.58 -4.05 -6.06
C THR A 9 4.00 -4.51 -5.82
N LYS A 10 4.50 -5.43 -6.64
CA LYS A 10 5.90 -5.90 -6.59
C LYS A 10 6.89 -4.73 -6.74
N SER A 11 6.70 -3.91 -7.78
CA SER A 11 7.55 -2.74 -8.05
C SER A 11 7.54 -1.75 -6.89
N ALA A 12 6.38 -1.54 -6.27
CA ALA A 12 6.24 -0.68 -5.10
C ALA A 12 7.08 -1.21 -3.92
N ILE A 13 6.93 -2.49 -3.57
CA ILE A 13 7.67 -3.14 -2.48
C ILE A 13 9.19 -3.07 -2.72
N GLU A 14 9.64 -3.36 -3.95
CA GLU A 14 11.05 -3.29 -4.33
C GLU A 14 11.61 -1.87 -4.17
N SER A 15 10.87 -0.86 -4.65
CA SER A 15 11.27 0.56 -4.61
C SER A 15 11.19 1.21 -3.23
N ALA A 16 10.53 0.59 -2.25
CA ALA A 16 10.28 1.17 -0.93
C ALA A 16 11.57 1.29 -0.09
N GLY A 17 12.26 2.43 -0.15
CA GLY A 17 13.52 2.63 0.59
C GLY A 17 13.41 2.59 2.11
N ASN A 18 12.20 2.66 2.66
CA ASN A 18 11.89 2.70 4.08
C ASN A 18 11.53 1.35 4.72
N ILE A 19 11.43 0.29 3.91
CA ILE A 19 11.12 -1.05 4.42
C ILE A 19 12.44 -1.83 4.56
N PRO A 20 12.74 -2.41 5.74
CA PRO A 20 13.88 -3.30 5.93
C PRO A 20 13.91 -4.48 4.95
N ALA A 21 15.11 -4.94 4.59
CA ALA A 21 15.28 -5.95 3.54
C ALA A 21 14.61 -7.30 3.85
N ASP A 22 14.62 -7.72 5.12
CA ASP A 22 13.92 -8.91 5.62
C ASP A 22 12.40 -8.78 5.45
N LYS A 23 11.84 -7.61 5.77
CA LYS A 23 10.41 -7.32 5.59
C LYS A 23 10.02 -7.22 4.12
N LYS A 24 10.87 -6.67 3.25
CA LYS A 24 10.66 -6.72 1.80
C LYS A 24 10.59 -8.16 1.30
N ALA A 25 11.53 -9.01 1.72
CA ALA A 25 11.55 -10.40 1.31
C ALA A 25 10.30 -11.15 1.79
N GLU A 26 9.84 -10.89 3.01
CA GLU A 26 8.58 -11.43 3.55
C GLU A 26 7.38 -11.02 2.70
N LEU A 27 7.25 -9.72 2.38
CA LEU A 27 6.17 -9.18 1.56
C LEU A 27 6.16 -9.74 0.14
N LEU A 28 7.33 -9.84 -0.50
CA LEU A 28 7.47 -10.46 -1.82
C LEU A 28 7.10 -11.95 -1.78
N GLY A 29 7.47 -12.65 -0.70
CA GLY A 29 7.06 -14.02 -0.44
C GLY A 29 5.54 -14.17 -0.34
N LEU A 30 4.86 -13.29 0.39
CA LEU A 30 3.40 -13.27 0.49
C LEU A 30 2.73 -12.98 -0.86
N LEU A 31 3.24 -12.01 -1.61
CA LEU A 31 2.73 -11.68 -2.94
C LEU A 31 2.85 -12.86 -3.90
N SER A 32 3.96 -13.61 -3.84
CA SER A 32 4.18 -14.80 -4.66
C SER A 32 3.17 -15.92 -4.38
N LYS A 33 2.75 -16.08 -3.11
CA LYS A 33 1.71 -17.06 -2.70
C LYS A 33 0.30 -16.60 -3.11
N LEU A 34 0.08 -15.28 -3.12
CA LEU A 34 -1.21 -14.71 -3.44
C LEU A 34 -1.52 -14.71 -4.95
N LYS A 35 -0.49 -14.53 -5.80
CA LYS A 35 -0.63 -14.56 -7.27
C LYS A 35 -1.39 -15.78 -7.82
N PRO A 36 -1.01 -17.04 -7.51
CA PRO A 36 -1.75 -18.21 -8.01
C PRO A 36 -3.16 -18.32 -7.42
N THR A 37 -3.38 -17.83 -6.19
CA THR A 37 -4.71 -17.81 -5.57
C THR A 37 -5.65 -16.85 -6.31
N ILE A 38 -5.18 -15.66 -6.68
CA ILE A 38 -5.96 -14.70 -7.46
C ILE A 38 -6.20 -15.22 -8.89
N ALA A 39 -5.21 -15.88 -9.50
CA ALA A 39 -5.36 -16.51 -10.81
C ALA A 39 -6.49 -17.54 -10.80
N LYS A 40 -6.53 -18.42 -9.79
CA LYS A 40 -7.61 -19.41 -9.63
C LYS A 40 -8.98 -18.78 -9.44
N VAL A 41 -9.08 -17.68 -8.68
CA VAL A 41 -10.35 -16.94 -8.55
C VAL A 41 -10.77 -16.31 -9.88
N SER A 42 -9.81 -15.87 -10.70
CA SER A 42 -10.09 -15.23 -11.99
C SER A 42 -10.75 -16.17 -13.02
N GLU A 43 -10.55 -17.48 -12.89
CA GLU A 43 -11.15 -18.50 -13.76
C GLU A 43 -12.68 -18.51 -13.67
N THR A 44 -13.24 -18.18 -12.51
CA THR A 44 -14.70 -18.26 -12.24
C THR A 44 -15.31 -16.91 -11.88
N HIS A 45 -14.52 -15.97 -11.34
CA HIS A 45 -14.98 -14.69 -10.81
C HIS A 45 -13.97 -13.58 -11.13
N HIS A 46 -13.85 -13.23 -12.40
CA HIS A 46 -12.85 -12.25 -12.87
C HIS A 46 -12.92 -10.89 -12.14
N ASP A 47 -14.12 -10.38 -11.85
CA ASP A 47 -14.27 -9.10 -11.16
C ASP A 47 -13.81 -9.17 -9.69
N ASN A 48 -14.05 -10.29 -9.01
CA ASN A 48 -13.56 -10.51 -7.65
C ASN A 48 -12.03 -10.58 -7.63
N ALA A 49 -11.43 -11.32 -8.58
CA ALA A 49 -9.97 -11.39 -8.69
C ALA A 49 -9.35 -10.01 -8.96
N ARG A 50 -10.00 -9.18 -9.80
CA ARG A 50 -9.58 -7.79 -10.03
C ARG A 50 -9.70 -6.93 -8.78
N SER A 51 -10.79 -7.05 -8.03
CA SER A 51 -10.99 -6.32 -6.77
C SER A 51 -9.90 -6.67 -5.74
N ILE A 52 -9.60 -7.97 -5.58
CA ILE A 52 -8.53 -8.44 -4.69
C ILE A 52 -7.17 -7.86 -5.11
N ALA A 53 -6.83 -7.90 -6.40
CA ALA A 53 -5.56 -7.36 -6.88
C ALA A 53 -5.43 -5.83 -6.62
N ARG A 54 -6.53 -5.07 -6.74
CA ARG A 54 -6.57 -3.63 -6.43
C ARG A 54 -6.43 -3.34 -4.93
N LEU A 55 -7.04 -4.17 -4.07
CA LEU A 55 -6.90 -4.03 -2.62
C LEU A 55 -5.46 -4.28 -2.15
N VAL A 56 -4.81 -5.29 -2.72
CA VAL A 56 -3.40 -5.62 -2.45
C VAL A 56 -2.50 -4.46 -2.87
N GLU A 57 -2.71 -3.89 -4.06
CA GLU A 57 -1.99 -2.71 -4.52
C GLU A 57 -2.19 -1.52 -3.58
N ALA A 58 -3.44 -1.20 -3.21
CA ALA A 58 -3.77 -0.08 -2.33
C ALA A 58 -3.10 -0.23 -0.95
N SER A 59 -3.14 -1.43 -0.37
CA SER A 59 -2.53 -1.72 0.93
C SER A 59 -1.00 -1.58 0.92
N ALA A 60 -0.35 -2.05 -0.16
CA ALA A 60 1.08 -1.88 -0.33
C ALA A 60 1.45 -0.39 -0.47
N GLN A 61 0.70 0.37 -1.28
CA GLN A 61 0.91 1.81 -1.44
C GLN A 61 0.75 2.56 -0.13
N GLU A 62 -0.29 2.27 0.66
CA GLU A 62 -0.52 2.92 1.96
C GLU A 62 0.64 2.69 2.92
N THR A 63 1.13 1.46 3.02
CA THR A 63 2.25 1.09 3.91
C THR A 63 3.56 1.77 3.49
N ILE A 64 3.84 1.83 2.19
CA ILE A 64 5.06 2.47 1.66
C ILE A 64 4.99 3.99 1.81
N HIS A 65 3.80 4.57 1.67
CA HIS A 65 3.57 6.02 1.77
C HIS A 65 3.26 6.53 3.18
N ALA A 66 3.07 5.66 4.18
CA ALA A 66 2.79 6.05 5.57
C ALA A 66 3.88 6.97 6.17
N GLU A 67 5.12 6.89 5.69
CA GLU A 67 6.18 7.81 6.09
C GLU A 67 6.23 9.13 5.29
N LYS A 68 5.50 9.29 4.19
CA LYS A 68 5.69 10.44 3.28
C LYS A 68 4.95 11.72 3.67
N LYS A 69 4.35 11.81 4.87
CA LYS A 69 3.64 13.04 5.28
C LYS A 69 3.93 13.59 6.69
N PRO A 70 5.14 13.48 7.27
CA PRO A 70 5.44 14.18 8.52
C PRO A 70 5.22 15.69 8.40
N GLU A 71 5.44 16.28 7.22
CA GLU A 71 5.21 17.70 6.98
C GLU A 71 3.74 18.10 6.89
N LEU A 72 2.85 17.20 6.44
CA LEU A 72 1.40 17.45 6.46
C LEU A 72 0.83 17.23 7.86
N THR A 73 1.31 16.22 8.59
CA THR A 73 0.97 16.04 10.01
C THR A 73 1.47 17.21 10.86
N LYS A 74 2.70 17.69 10.65
CA LYS A 74 3.23 18.89 11.31
C LYS A 74 2.46 20.16 10.95
N ARG A 75 2.05 20.35 9.69
CA ARG A 75 1.23 21.51 9.30
C ARG A 75 -0.16 21.47 9.92
N LEU A 76 -0.77 20.29 9.96
CA LEU A 76 -2.09 20.11 10.59
C LEU A 76 -2.01 20.32 12.10
N LEU A 77 -0.98 19.78 12.76
CA LEU A 77 -0.71 19.99 14.19
C LEU A 77 -0.48 21.47 14.53
N ARG A 78 0.40 22.14 13.77
CA ARG A 78 0.68 23.58 13.95
C ARG A 78 -0.57 24.44 13.72
N ARG A 79 -1.45 24.04 12.79
CA ARG A 79 -2.71 24.73 12.54
C ARG A 79 -3.73 24.49 13.65
N SER A 80 -3.84 23.28 14.20
CA SER A 80 -4.72 23.02 15.36
C SER A 80 -4.28 23.78 16.61
N GLU A 81 -2.97 23.88 16.87
CA GLU A 81 -2.42 24.63 18.00
C GLU A 81 -2.70 26.14 17.86
N SER A 82 -2.55 26.68 16.65
CA SER A 82 -2.86 28.10 16.37
C SER A 82 -4.34 28.44 16.54
N VAL A 83 -5.26 27.49 16.29
CA VAL A 83 -6.70 27.70 16.45
C VAL A 83 -7.10 27.68 17.94
N MET A 84 -6.44 26.86 18.77
CA MET A 84 -6.65 26.86 20.22
C MET A 84 -6.14 28.14 20.89
N LEU A 85 -5.01 28.69 20.48
CA LEU A 85 -4.45 29.94 21.02
C LEU A 85 -5.23 31.20 20.62
N SER A 86 -6.00 31.16 19.53
CA SER A 86 -6.83 32.29 19.09
C SER A 86 -8.23 32.32 19.73
N SER A 87 -8.54 31.35 20.60
CA SER A 87 -9.87 31.16 21.21
C SER A 87 -9.88 31.32 22.75
N ALA A 88 -8.78 31.80 23.33
CA ALA A 88 -8.63 32.11 24.77
C ALA A 88 -8.46 33.63 24.96
#